data_AF-A0A964FLD7-F1
#
_entry.id   AF-A0A964FLD7-F1
#
_cell.length_a   1.000
_cell.length_b   1.000
_cell.length_c   1.000
_cell.angle_alpha   90.00
_cell.angle_beta   90.00
_cell.angle_gamma   90.00
#
_symmetry.space_group_name_H-M   'P 1'
#
loop_
_entity.id
_entity.type
_entity.pdbx_description
1 polymer ?
#
loop_
_entity_poly.entity_id
_entity_poly.type
_entity_poly.pdbx_seq_one_letter_code
_entity_poly.pdbx_strand_id
1 'polypeptide(L)'
;MVKSTREELSNLQGNSCYCFNRDCSQPENSADAQACINCGSNLLLQDRYRALQLIGQGGFGRTFKGVDQSQASEPYCAIKQFWVEPHSRNKAKAAELFEQEAQRLELLGEHFHIPALKDYFVESQEQYYRTYALTKIKNCGVKKQGFKKDY
;
A
#
# COMPACT_ATOMS: atom_id res chain seq x y z
N MET A 1 -14.43 -35.17 6.09
CA MET A 1 -13.67 -34.27 6.98
C MET A 1 -13.50 -32.95 6.25
N VAL A 2 -14.43 -32.03 6.44
CA VAL A 2 -14.42 -30.72 5.77
C VAL A 2 -13.70 -29.76 6.73
N LYS A 3 -12.45 -29.39 6.40
CA LYS A 3 -11.73 -28.39 7.17
C LYS A 3 -12.45 -27.05 7.02
N SER A 4 -12.62 -26.37 8.14
CA SER A 4 -13.42 -25.16 8.28
C SER A 4 -12.84 -24.04 7.44
N THR A 5 -13.68 -23.43 6.61
CA THR A 5 -13.43 -22.23 5.77
C THR A 5 -12.90 -21.01 6.53
N ARG A 6 -12.74 -21.10 7.86
CA ARG A 6 -12.18 -20.05 8.71
C ARG A 6 -10.66 -20.17 8.89
N GLU A 7 -10.06 -21.35 8.67
CA GLU A 7 -8.59 -21.55 8.73
C GLU A 7 -7.91 -21.25 7.39
N GLU A 8 -8.62 -21.37 6.25
CA GLU A 8 -8.09 -21.01 4.93
C GLU A 8 -7.96 -19.49 4.73
N LEU A 9 -8.83 -18.68 5.35
CA LEU A 9 -8.79 -17.21 5.25
C LEU A 9 -7.64 -16.58 6.06
N SER A 10 -7.11 -17.28 7.07
CA SER A 10 -5.92 -16.83 7.81
C SER A 10 -4.59 -17.16 7.11
N ASN A 11 -4.59 -18.09 6.14
CA ASN A 11 -3.39 -18.55 5.44
C ASN A 11 -3.16 -17.90 4.06
N LEU A 12 -4.05 -17.00 3.61
CA LEU A 12 -3.88 -16.25 2.36
C LEU A 12 -3.06 -14.95 2.54
N GLN A 13 -2.64 -14.61 3.75
CA GLN A 13 -1.96 -13.34 4.05
C GLN A 13 -0.45 -13.29 3.74
N GLY A 14 0.08 -14.17 2.87
CA GLY A 14 1.51 -14.19 2.56
C GLY A 14 1.95 -14.71 1.19
N ASN A 15 1.04 -15.08 0.28
CA ASN A 15 1.43 -15.80 -0.95
C ASN A 15 1.29 -15.02 -2.26
N SER A 16 0.85 -13.76 -2.21
CA SER A 16 0.73 -12.95 -3.43
C SER A 16 1.13 -11.50 -3.20
N CYS A 17 1.54 -10.84 -4.28
CA CYS A 17 1.76 -9.41 -4.33
C CYS A 17 1.05 -8.79 -5.54
N TYR A 18 0.86 -7.48 -5.48
CA TYR A 18 0.04 -6.72 -6.40
C TYR A 18 0.89 -5.77 -7.24
N CYS A 19 0.61 -5.71 -8.53
CA CYS A 19 1.31 -4.83 -9.46
C CYS A 19 0.90 -3.36 -9.28
N PHE A 20 1.88 -2.48 -9.15
CA PHE A 20 1.67 -1.03 -9.09
C PHE A 20 1.30 -0.40 -10.44
N ASN A 21 1.51 -1.12 -11.55
CA ASN A 21 1.16 -0.62 -12.87
C ASN A 21 -0.37 -0.58 -13.02
N ARG A 22 -0.89 0.63 -13.26
CA ARG A 22 -2.32 0.89 -13.37
C ARG A 22 -2.97 0.15 -14.53
N ASP A 23 -2.22 0.03 -15.62
CA ASP A 23 -2.69 -0.45 -16.91
C ASP A 23 -2.48 -1.96 -17.06
N CYS A 24 -2.02 -2.63 -16.00
CA CYS A 24 -1.90 -4.08 -15.96
C CYS A 24 -3.28 -4.75 -15.87
N SER A 25 -3.60 -5.60 -16.84
CA SER A 25 -4.87 -6.34 -16.90
C SER A 25 -5.00 -7.45 -15.85
N GLN A 26 -3.86 -8.00 -15.40
CA GLN A 26 -3.76 -9.06 -14.38
C GLN A 26 -2.65 -8.69 -13.38
N PRO A 27 -3.01 -7.98 -12.30
CA PRO A 27 -2.03 -7.39 -11.39
C PRO A 27 -1.56 -8.33 -10.27
N GLU A 28 -2.10 -9.54 -10.15
CA GLU A 28 -1.73 -10.50 -9.10
C GLU A 28 -0.48 -11.29 -9.51
N ASN A 29 0.45 -11.46 -8.57
CA ASN A 29 1.73 -12.15 -8.78
C ASN A 29 2.09 -12.98 -7.53
N SER A 30 3.07 -13.87 -7.64
CA SER A 30 3.62 -14.57 -6.47
C SER A 30 4.29 -13.58 -5.50
N ALA A 31 4.28 -13.88 -4.20
CA ALA A 31 4.79 -12.96 -3.17
C ALA A 31 6.24 -12.50 -3.36
N ASP A 32 7.08 -13.36 -3.94
CA ASP A 32 8.52 -13.18 -4.15
C ASP A 32 8.90 -12.62 -5.53
N ALA A 33 7.92 -12.50 -6.44
CA ALA A 33 8.16 -12.01 -7.79
C ALA A 33 8.78 -10.60 -7.77
N GLN A 34 9.85 -10.40 -8.53
CA GLN A 34 10.50 -9.08 -8.64
C GLN A 34 9.84 -8.21 -9.72
N ALA A 35 9.36 -8.84 -10.79
CA ALA A 35 8.66 -8.18 -11.88
C ALA A 35 7.30 -8.84 -12.12
N CYS A 36 6.34 -8.04 -12.59
CA CYS A 36 5.02 -8.54 -12.91
C CYS A 36 5.07 -9.50 -14.09
N ILE A 37 4.49 -10.70 -13.93
CA ILE A 37 4.46 -11.71 -15.00
C ILE A 37 3.69 -11.26 -16.24
N ASN A 38 2.73 -10.34 -16.06
CA ASN A 38 1.81 -9.94 -17.13
C ASN A 38 2.23 -8.63 -17.83
N CYS A 39 2.98 -7.74 -17.17
CA CYS A 39 3.37 -6.46 -17.76
C CYS A 39 4.85 -6.08 -17.57
N GLY A 40 5.66 -6.93 -16.93
CA GLY A 40 7.09 -6.70 -16.70
C GLY A 40 7.44 -5.57 -15.73
N SER A 41 6.46 -4.86 -15.18
CA SER A 41 6.71 -3.74 -14.25
C SER A 41 7.31 -4.23 -12.92
N ASN A 42 8.23 -3.46 -12.34
CA ASN A 42 8.80 -3.75 -11.03
C ASN A 42 7.69 -3.84 -9.96
N LEU A 43 7.76 -4.86 -9.12
CA LEU A 43 6.81 -5.11 -8.01
C LEU A 43 7.32 -4.55 -6.68
N LEU A 44 8.54 -4.03 -6.65
CA LEU A 44 9.13 -3.33 -5.52
C LEU A 44 9.27 -1.84 -5.81
N LEU A 45 8.82 -1.01 -4.87
CA LEU A 45 9.14 0.41 -4.85
C LEU A 45 10.36 0.63 -3.96
N GLN A 46 11.33 1.38 -4.45
CA GLN A 46 12.60 1.66 -3.75
C GLN A 46 13.30 0.37 -3.25
N ASP A 47 13.14 -0.74 -3.99
CA ASP A 47 13.63 -2.08 -3.63
C ASP A 47 13.22 -2.56 -2.22
N ARG A 48 12.11 -2.02 -1.70
CA ARG A 48 11.75 -2.13 -0.28
C ARG A 48 10.28 -2.39 -0.03
N TYR A 49 9.40 -1.67 -0.73
CA TYR A 49 7.97 -1.70 -0.47
C TYR A 49 7.24 -2.55 -1.50
N ARG A 50 6.43 -3.49 -1.00
CA ARG A 50 5.65 -4.40 -1.83
C ARG A 50 4.17 -4.21 -1.55
N ALA A 51 3.36 -4.03 -2.60
CA ALA A 51 1.91 -4.06 -2.46
C ALA A 51 1.42 -5.50 -2.34
N LEU A 52 0.50 -5.74 -1.41
CA LEU A 52 -0.17 -7.02 -1.23
C LEU A 52 -1.58 -6.99 -1.81
N GLN A 53 -2.28 -5.86 -1.64
CA GLN A 53 -3.68 -5.74 -2.03
C GLN A 53 -4.07 -4.30 -2.30
N LEU A 54 -4.90 -4.06 -3.32
CA LEU A 54 -5.59 -2.79 -3.50
C LEU A 54 -6.72 -2.65 -2.47
N ILE A 55 -6.66 -1.61 -1.62
CA ILE A 55 -7.64 -1.36 -0.54
C ILE A 55 -8.47 -0.09 -0.75
N GLY A 56 -8.14 0.72 -1.75
CA GLY A 56 -8.94 1.88 -2.13
C GLY A 56 -8.51 2.45 -3.48
N GLN A 57 -9.46 3.01 -4.23
CA GLN A 57 -9.19 3.68 -5.50
C GLN A 57 -10.14 4.86 -5.68
N GLY A 58 -9.60 5.99 -6.14
CA GLY A 58 -10.36 7.19 -6.49
C GLY A 58 -9.85 7.80 -7.80
N GLY A 59 -10.37 8.98 -8.17
CA GLY A 59 -10.04 9.62 -9.45
C GLY A 59 -8.58 10.02 -9.63
N PHE A 60 -7.82 10.17 -8.54
CA PHE A 60 -6.44 10.68 -8.58
C PHE A 60 -5.41 9.71 -7.98
N GLY A 61 -5.82 8.50 -7.60
CA GLY A 61 -4.89 7.56 -7.00
C GLY A 61 -5.49 6.25 -6.51
N ARG A 62 -4.59 5.38 -6.06
CA ARG A 62 -4.84 4.08 -5.46
C ARG A 62 -4.20 4.01 -4.09
N THR A 63 -4.79 3.25 -3.20
CA THR A 63 -4.22 2.92 -1.89
C THR A 63 -4.10 1.41 -1.81
N PHE A 64 -2.91 0.94 -1.46
CA PHE A 64 -2.59 -0.47 -1.29
C PHE A 64 -2.29 -0.76 0.17
N LYS A 65 -2.70 -1.95 0.64
CA LYS A 65 -2.04 -2.58 1.78
C LYS A 65 -0.72 -3.14 1.28
N GLY A 66 0.38 -2.78 1.91
CA GLY A 66 1.71 -3.26 1.57
C GLY A 66 2.55 -3.63 2.78
N VAL A 67 3.76 -4.09 2.51
CA VAL A 67 4.77 -4.44 3.51
C VAL A 67 6.08 -3.72 3.22
N ASP A 68 6.79 -3.42 4.30
CA ASP A 68 8.13 -2.85 4.29
C ASP A 68 9.15 -3.97 4.51
N GLN A 69 9.75 -4.47 3.42
CA GLN A 69 10.63 -5.64 3.43
C GLN A 69 12.02 -5.36 4.00
N SER A 70 12.36 -4.09 4.28
CA SER A 70 13.66 -3.76 4.91
C SER A 70 13.68 -4.05 6.41
N GLN A 71 12.53 -4.36 7.03
CA GLN A 71 12.43 -4.64 8.46
C GLN A 71 12.09 -6.12 8.65
N ALA A 72 12.79 -6.78 9.58
CA ALA A 72 12.60 -8.20 9.87
C ALA A 72 11.16 -8.59 10.28
N SER A 73 10.39 -7.62 10.81
CA SER A 73 8.99 -7.81 11.18
C SER A 73 7.99 -7.57 10.04
N GLU A 74 8.47 -7.19 8.85
CA GLU A 74 7.69 -6.84 7.66
C GLU A 74 6.40 -6.05 7.99
N PRO A 75 6.51 -4.90 8.67
CA PRO A 75 5.35 -4.22 9.21
C PRO A 75 4.46 -3.71 8.07
N TYR A 76 3.16 -3.95 8.20
CA TYR A 76 2.17 -3.46 7.24
C TYR A 76 2.19 -1.92 7.14
N CYS A 77 2.04 -1.44 5.92
CA CYS A 77 1.89 -0.02 5.60
C CYS A 77 0.74 0.18 4.60
N ALA A 78 0.21 1.40 4.59
CA ALA A 78 -0.65 1.85 3.51
C ALA A 78 0.23 2.58 2.50
N ILE A 79 0.25 2.10 1.25
CA ILE A 79 0.97 2.71 0.14
C ILE A 79 -0.06 3.47 -0.69
N LYS A 80 -0.02 4.79 -0.66
CA LYS A 80 -0.87 5.61 -1.53
C LYS A 80 -0.08 6.00 -2.77
N GLN A 81 -0.59 5.62 -3.94
CA GLN A 81 -0.04 5.95 -5.25
C GLN A 81 -0.94 6.98 -5.91
N PHE A 82 -0.35 8.07 -6.38
CA PHE A 82 -1.02 9.13 -7.13
C PHE A 82 -0.39 9.27 -8.50
N TRP A 83 -1.21 9.59 -9.48
CA TRP A 83 -0.75 9.90 -10.83
C TRP A 83 -1.51 11.09 -11.35
N VAL A 84 -0.88 11.80 -12.27
CA VAL A 84 -1.51 12.92 -12.94
C VAL A 84 -1.44 12.70 -14.44
N GLU A 85 -2.61 12.57 -15.06
CA GLU A 85 -2.72 12.45 -16.51
C GLU A 85 -2.04 13.64 -17.20
N PRO A 86 -1.26 13.42 -18.28
CA PRO A 86 -0.51 14.48 -18.95
C PRO A 86 -1.37 15.67 -19.36
N HIS A 87 -2.62 15.41 -19.75
CA HIS A 87 -3.58 16.39 -20.26
C HIS A 87 -4.61 16.85 -19.21
N SER A 88 -4.41 16.54 -17.92
CA SER A 88 -5.33 16.98 -16.88
C SER A 88 -5.20 18.49 -16.64
N ARG A 89 -6.31 19.23 -16.80
CA ARG A 89 -6.41 20.67 -16.48
C ARG A 89 -6.07 20.97 -15.02
N ASN A 90 -6.25 20.00 -14.12
CA ASN A 90 -6.03 20.15 -12.68
C ASN A 90 -4.67 19.59 -12.23
N LYS A 91 -3.73 19.39 -13.16
CA LYS A 91 -2.48 18.66 -12.89
C LYS A 91 -1.63 19.29 -11.78
N ALA A 92 -1.41 20.59 -11.88
CA ALA A 92 -0.63 21.34 -10.88
C ALA A 92 -1.29 21.27 -9.50
N LYS A 93 -2.62 21.43 -9.44
CA LYS A 93 -3.33 21.46 -8.15
C LYS A 93 -3.36 20.09 -7.47
N ALA A 94 -3.54 19.02 -8.24
CA ALA A 94 -3.53 17.66 -7.69
C ALA A 94 -2.15 17.28 -7.13
N ALA A 95 -1.08 17.65 -7.83
CA ALA A 95 0.29 17.43 -7.35
C ALA A 95 0.58 18.25 -6.08
N GLU A 96 0.22 19.54 -6.06
CA GLU A 96 0.38 20.43 -4.91
C GLU A 96 -0.36 19.91 -3.67
N LEU A 97 -1.62 19.49 -3.83
CA LEU A 97 -2.42 18.95 -2.71
C LEU A 97 -1.81 17.66 -2.15
N PHE A 98 -1.20 16.84 -3.00
CA PHE A 98 -0.58 15.61 -2.56
C PHE A 98 0.71 15.88 -1.78
N GLU A 99 1.55 16.78 -2.27
CA GLU A 99 2.76 17.22 -1.58
C GLU A 99 2.42 17.87 -0.23
N GLN A 100 1.38 18.73 -0.18
CA GLN A 100 0.92 19.34 1.07
C GLN A 100 0.44 18.31 2.10
N GLU A 101 -0.24 17.25 1.66
CA GLU A 101 -0.67 16.17 2.56
C GLU A 101 0.55 15.46 3.17
N ALA A 102 1.56 15.14 2.37
CA ALA A 102 2.79 14.51 2.86
C ALA A 102 3.53 15.43 3.86
N GLN A 103 3.73 16.70 3.50
CA GLN A 103 4.36 17.69 4.39
C GLN A 103 3.60 17.85 5.72
N ARG A 104 2.27 17.85 5.70
CA ARG A 104 1.47 17.92 6.93
C ARG A 104 1.67 16.69 7.82
N LEU A 105 1.70 15.49 7.23
CA LEU A 105 1.93 14.26 7.99
C LEU A 105 3.36 14.21 8.55
N GLU A 106 4.34 14.73 7.83
CA GLU A 106 5.72 14.87 8.31
C GLU A 106 5.79 15.82 9.52
N LEU A 107 5.15 16.99 9.45
CA LEU A 107 5.09 17.95 10.54
C LEU A 107 4.36 17.41 11.79
N LEU A 108 3.31 16.61 11.59
CA LEU A 108 2.53 16.02 12.68
C LEU A 108 3.28 14.88 13.39
N GLY A 109 4.21 14.22 12.71
CA GLY A 109 5.03 13.14 13.26
C GLY A 109 4.19 11.96 13.79
N GLU A 110 4.65 11.35 14.88
CA GLU A 110 3.98 10.22 15.51
C GLU A 110 2.87 10.70 16.46
N HIS A 111 1.61 10.42 16.11
CA HIS A 111 0.46 10.79 16.93
C HIS A 111 -0.56 9.67 17.03
N PHE A 112 -1.19 9.43 18.19
CA PHE A 112 -2.04 8.24 18.43
C PHE A 112 -3.16 8.06 17.40
N HIS A 113 -3.83 9.15 17.01
CA HIS A 113 -4.99 9.13 16.09
C HIS A 113 -4.66 9.48 14.63
N ILE A 114 -3.41 9.83 14.31
CA ILE A 114 -3.03 10.25 12.95
C ILE A 114 -1.96 9.28 12.42
N PRO A 115 -2.08 8.76 11.18
CA PRO A 115 -1.06 7.91 10.60
C PRO A 115 0.25 8.68 10.40
N ALA A 116 1.37 8.15 10.91
CA ALA A 116 2.68 8.73 10.67
C ALA A 116 3.17 8.42 9.25
N LEU A 117 3.78 9.41 8.59
CA LEU A 117 4.47 9.24 7.32
C LEU A 117 5.72 8.35 7.53
N LYS A 118 5.86 7.32 6.70
CA LYS A 118 7.06 6.46 6.64
C LYS A 118 8.01 6.92 5.55
N ASP A 119 7.46 7.27 4.39
CA ASP A 119 8.25 7.60 3.21
C ASP A 119 7.39 8.36 2.20
N TYR A 120 8.04 9.18 1.38
CA TYR A 120 7.46 9.93 0.28
C TYR A 120 8.46 10.06 -0.86
N PHE A 121 8.08 9.63 -2.06
CA PHE A 121 8.96 9.71 -3.23
C PHE A 121 8.18 9.83 -4.53
N VAL A 122 8.86 10.36 -5.56
CA VAL A 122 8.36 10.52 -6.93
C VAL A 122 9.14 9.58 -7.84
N GLU A 123 8.44 8.79 -8.65
CA GLU A 123 9.00 8.05 -9.78
C GLU A 123 8.61 8.74 -11.09
N SER A 124 9.58 9.00 -11.95
CA SER A 124 9.32 9.38 -13.34
C SER A 124 9.15 8.12 -14.19
N GLN A 125 8.07 8.07 -14.97
CA GLN A 125 7.97 7.22 -16.15
C GLN A 125 7.87 8.12 -17.38
N GLU A 126 8.23 7.58 -18.56
CA GLU A 126 8.37 8.35 -19.81
C GLU A 126 7.18 9.27 -20.13
N GLN A 127 5.98 8.91 -19.67
CA GLN A 127 4.75 9.65 -19.97
C GLN A 127 4.09 10.30 -18.75
N TYR A 128 4.47 9.98 -17.50
CA TYR A 128 3.82 10.51 -16.30
C TYR A 128 4.68 10.38 -15.03
N TYR A 129 4.37 11.20 -14.02
CA TYR A 129 4.94 11.10 -12.69
C TYR A 129 4.01 10.29 -11.79
N ARG A 130 4.58 9.36 -11.02
CA ARG A 130 3.88 8.68 -9.92
C ARG A 130 4.46 9.17 -8.62
N THR A 131 3.61 9.53 -7.68
CA THR A 131 4.05 9.88 -6.35
C THR A 131 3.48 8.90 -5.34
N TYR A 132 4.32 8.51 -4.39
CA TYR A 132 3.97 7.56 -3.36
C TYR A 132 4.08 8.23 -1.99
N ALA A 133 3.09 8.01 -1.13
CA ALA A 133 3.17 8.30 0.29
C ALA A 133 2.84 7.04 1.07
N LEU A 134 3.68 6.70 2.04
CA LEU A 134 3.55 5.49 2.82
C LEU A 134 3.28 5.85 4.27
N THR A 135 2.31 5.19 4.90
CA THR A 135 2.02 5.40 6.33
C THR A 135 2.00 4.11 7.10
N LYS A 136 2.34 4.17 8.40
CA LYS A 136 2.24 3.00 9.29
C LYS A 136 0.77 2.65 9.48
N ILE A 137 0.40 1.41 9.21
CA ILE A 137 -0.88 0.88 9.69
C ILE A 137 -0.67 0.52 11.15
N LYS A 138 -1.30 1.27 12.05
CA LYS A 138 -1.35 0.85 13.45
C LYS A 138 -2.17 -0.43 13.50
N ASN A 139 -1.55 -1.51 13.96
CA ASN A 139 -2.31 -2.63 14.47
C ASN A 139 -3.14 -2.07 15.63
N CYS A 140 -4.41 -1.74 15.37
CA CYS A 140 -5.39 -1.58 16.43
C CYS A 140 -5.39 -2.93 17.12
N GLY A 141 -4.68 -3.04 18.23
CA GLY A 141 -4.56 -4.30 18.95
C GLY A 141 -5.97 -4.79 19.23
N VAL A 142 -6.41 -5.80 18.49
CA VAL A 142 -7.57 -6.58 18.90
C VAL A 142 -7.10 -7.22 20.19
N LYS A 143 -7.40 -6.60 21.33
CA LYS A 143 -7.34 -7.30 22.60
C LYS A 143 -8.21 -8.52 22.38
N LYS A 144 -7.60 -9.71 22.30
CA LYS A 144 -8.33 -10.96 22.56
C LYS A 144 -8.71 -10.92 24.03
N GLN A 145 -9.72 -10.12 24.37
CA GLN A 145 -10.36 -10.18 25.67
C GLN A 145 -11.13 -11.49 25.64
N GLY A 146 -10.48 -12.56 26.10
CA GLY A 146 -11.13 -13.83 26.36
C GLY A 146 -12.27 -13.55 27.34
N PHE A 147 -13.50 -13.64 26.85
CA PHE A 147 -14.66 -13.83 27.72
C PHE A 147 -14.50 -15.20 28.37
N LYS A 148 -13.94 -15.25 29.58
CA LYS A 148 -14.24 -16.34 30.50
C LYS A 148 -15.73 -16.20 30.81
N LYS A 149 -16.52 -17.18 30.37
CA LYS A 149 -17.86 -17.39 30.91
C LYS A 149 -17.66 -18.13 32.23
N ASP A 150 -17.84 -17.42 33.32
CA ASP A 150 -18.07 -18.05 34.61
C ASP A 150 -19.50 -18.62 34.58
N TYR A 151 -19.61 -19.95 34.73
CA TYR A 151 -20.83 -20.65 35.12
C TYR A 151 -20.56 -21.29 36.48
#